data_AF-A0A1V5W3I1-F1
#
_entry.id   AF-A0A1V5W3I1-F1
#
_cell.length_a   1.000
_cell.length_b   1.000
_cell.length_c   1.000
_cell.angle_alpha   90.00
_cell.angle_beta   90.00
_cell.angle_gamma   90.00
#
_symmetry.space_group_name_H-M   'P 1'
#
loop_
_entity.id
_entity.type
_entity.pdbx_description
1 polymer ?
#
loop_
_entity_poly.entity_id
_entity_poly.type
_entity_poly.pdbx_seq_one_letter_code
_entity_poly.pdbx_strand_id
1 'polypeptide(L)'
;MIKLPMKKSFIFNISLITFMLLPFAIEAKPVAAVAYISWDSNRSMALASLIEEHTLRILKETELFDTIDSKVINKELSKFNCFDEKCLSGFAKNAEIHLLISGNIEDRNSYLILNLRAHGSNRIYNGNLIYSATIKIPLKYPSGSREFSLLCEEQSANFIIKTLQRFQHDIAIKKVNGTSLLQEDIKLSGTFPLCQKNITGEVIKLSDVTISNGKITSEVNLQENSFLLINFVSKSEELKKYYTSRKQELLFADSSITNTAYLAILTPFASASMPFASPFLGYYMHEDWEGLGLWMINASPYLYMEAMGFYNSPSRLKEKDKDISRDNRAMNYFAWYMLTIGGLPLFIDSYAFSYLEESKSSYKQSSFLGNQYSSIYLSLISNGGGMFYKGHRYWGYFYFHLNNILLYSAMREFSREEIYDQNTDSYKKGSNNTSKAKKICYLLSLTKLTEVIHTALSREDLSNSSIIDEYFIPSPFISLDLENNAIYGIALSYKF
;
A
#
# COMPACT_ATOMS: atom_id res chain seq x y z
N MET A 1 28.71 43.19 13.98
CA MET A 1 27.51 43.98 14.29
C MET A 1 26.37 43.51 13.40
N ILE A 2 25.65 42.45 13.79
CA ILE A 2 24.32 42.11 13.26
C ILE A 2 23.55 41.49 14.44
N LYS A 3 22.67 42.27 15.07
CA LYS A 3 21.70 41.79 16.07
C LYS A 3 20.46 41.33 15.30
N LEU A 4 20.18 40.02 15.30
CA LEU A 4 18.91 39.48 14.82
C LEU A 4 17.92 39.36 16.01
N PRO A 5 16.71 39.93 15.94
CA PRO A 5 15.76 39.92 17.04
C PRO A 5 14.96 38.60 17.06
N MET A 6 15.54 37.56 17.65
CA MET A 6 14.78 36.37 18.05
C MET A 6 14.07 36.63 19.38
N LYS A 7 12.82 37.10 19.36
CA LYS A 7 11.95 36.98 20.55
C LYS A 7 10.43 37.06 20.34
N LYS A 8 9.91 37.31 19.14
CA LYS A 8 8.46 37.34 18.88
C LYS A 8 7.91 36.20 18.00
N SER A 9 8.73 35.56 17.17
CA SER A 9 8.28 34.46 16.30
C SER A 9 8.20 33.09 17.02
N PHE A 10 8.97 32.89 18.09
CA PHE A 10 9.02 31.61 18.81
C PHE A 10 7.78 31.36 19.68
N ILE A 11 7.21 32.41 20.28
CA ILE A 11 6.00 32.30 21.10
C ILE A 11 4.75 32.14 20.23
N PHE A 12 4.74 32.71 19.02
CA PHE A 12 3.63 32.55 18.08
C PHE A 12 3.57 31.15 17.47
N ASN A 13 4.74 30.56 17.14
CA ASN A 13 4.80 29.18 16.64
C ASN A 13 4.52 28.13 17.71
N ILE A 14 4.92 28.36 18.98
CA ILE A 14 4.54 27.44 20.07
C ILE A 14 3.03 27.51 20.31
N SER A 15 2.40 28.69 20.31
CA SER A 15 0.94 28.80 20.46
C SER A 15 0.18 28.13 19.30
N LEU A 16 0.66 28.26 18.06
CA LEU A 16 0.04 27.65 16.88
C LEU A 16 0.22 26.12 16.83
N ILE A 17 1.35 25.60 17.31
CA ILE A 17 1.63 24.15 17.41
C ILE A 17 0.88 23.53 18.60
N THR A 18 0.67 24.27 19.69
CA THR A 18 -0.09 23.77 20.84
C THR A 18 -1.60 23.77 20.57
N PHE A 19 -2.11 24.63 19.68
CA PHE A 19 -3.52 24.64 19.28
C PHE A 19 -3.90 23.50 18.30
N MET A 20 -2.92 22.89 17.62
CA MET A 20 -3.14 21.73 16.72
C MET A 20 -2.90 20.37 17.39
N LEU A 21 -2.49 20.33 18.65
CA LEU A 21 -2.14 19.11 19.38
C LEU A 21 -2.94 18.93 20.68
N LEU A 22 -4.11 19.57 20.81
CA LEU A 22 -5.01 19.20 21.91
C LEU A 22 -5.57 17.80 21.63
N PRO A 23 -5.28 16.80 22.48
CA PRO A 23 -5.94 15.51 22.37
C PRO A 23 -7.44 15.74 22.55
N PHE A 24 -8.22 15.26 21.58
CA PHE A 24 -9.68 15.25 21.68
C PHE A 24 -10.07 14.29 22.81
N ALA A 25 -10.43 14.82 23.97
CA ALA A 25 -11.05 14.04 25.03
C ALA A 25 -12.56 13.99 24.78
N ILE A 26 -13.02 12.90 24.15
CA ILE A 26 -14.46 12.60 24.05
C ILE A 26 -14.86 11.90 25.35
N GLU A 27 -15.65 12.58 26.19
CA GLU A 27 -16.03 12.09 27.52
C GLU A 27 -17.34 11.27 27.52
N ALA A 28 -18.16 11.35 26.46
CA ALA A 28 -19.20 10.36 26.16
C ALA A 28 -18.86 9.67 24.84
N LYS A 29 -18.33 8.45 24.94
CA LYS A 29 -17.77 7.72 23.81
C LYS A 29 -18.88 6.92 23.11
N PRO A 30 -18.94 6.88 21.77
CA PRO A 30 -19.83 5.96 21.09
C PRO A 30 -19.62 4.53 21.59
N VAL A 31 -20.70 3.78 21.75
CA VAL A 31 -20.63 2.39 22.20
C VAL A 31 -20.27 1.49 21.03
N ALA A 32 -19.22 0.69 21.15
CA ALA A 32 -18.84 -0.32 20.17
C ALA A 32 -18.91 -1.74 20.74
N ALA A 33 -19.27 -2.68 19.88
CA ALA A 33 -19.42 -4.08 20.21
C ALA A 33 -18.83 -4.96 19.12
N VAL A 34 -18.22 -6.07 19.53
CA VAL A 34 -17.86 -7.17 18.63
C VAL A 34 -18.71 -8.36 19.03
N ALA A 35 -19.45 -8.92 18.08
CA ALA A 35 -20.38 -10.00 18.34
C ALA A 35 -20.46 -10.97 17.18
N TYR A 36 -20.64 -12.24 17.53
CA TYR A 36 -21.04 -13.30 16.62
C TYR A 36 -20.14 -13.42 15.39
N ILE A 37 -18.86 -13.74 15.60
CA ILE A 37 -18.00 -14.22 14.50
C ILE A 37 -18.22 -15.72 14.40
N SER A 38 -19.03 -16.16 13.44
CA SER A 38 -19.35 -17.59 13.25
C SER A 38 -18.20 -18.38 12.59
N TRP A 39 -18.18 -19.70 12.77
CA TRP A 39 -17.13 -20.59 12.28
C TRP A 39 -17.69 -21.96 11.86
N ASP A 40 -16.99 -22.67 10.98
CA ASP A 40 -17.41 -23.98 10.44
C ASP A 40 -16.50 -25.16 10.87
N SER A 41 -15.36 -24.89 11.50
CA SER A 41 -14.39 -25.89 11.99
C SER A 41 -13.73 -25.50 13.32
N ASN A 42 -13.03 -26.45 13.96
CA ASN A 42 -12.24 -26.18 15.18
C ASN A 42 -11.11 -25.18 14.94
N ARG A 43 -10.51 -25.20 13.74
CA ARG A 43 -9.44 -24.28 13.37
C ARG A 43 -9.96 -22.86 13.18
N SER A 44 -11.08 -22.71 12.47
CA SER A 44 -11.77 -21.41 12.33
C SER A 44 -12.32 -20.90 13.66
N MET A 45 -12.69 -21.77 14.60
CA MET A 45 -13.13 -21.37 15.95
C MET A 45 -12.01 -20.66 16.73
N ALA A 46 -10.78 -21.18 16.66
CA ALA A 46 -9.63 -20.55 17.29
C ALA A 46 -9.33 -19.18 16.66
N LEU A 47 -9.42 -19.08 15.32
CA LEU A 47 -9.27 -17.81 14.60
C LEU A 47 -10.37 -16.81 15.00
N ALA A 48 -11.63 -17.24 15.05
CA ALA A 48 -12.76 -16.39 15.43
C ALA A 48 -12.57 -15.80 16.82
N SER A 49 -12.15 -16.63 17.79
CA SER A 49 -11.89 -16.20 19.16
C SER A 49 -10.78 -15.13 19.23
N LEU A 50 -9.68 -15.32 18.49
CA LEU A 50 -8.58 -14.36 18.45
C LEU A 50 -8.99 -13.05 17.74
N ILE A 51 -9.72 -13.14 16.63
CA ILE A 51 -10.21 -11.95 15.92
C ILE A 51 -11.20 -11.17 16.79
N GLU A 52 -12.11 -11.83 17.51
CA GLU A 52 -13.00 -11.16 18.46
C GLU A 52 -12.21 -10.43 19.55
N GLU A 53 -11.25 -11.11 20.17
CA GLU A 53 -10.41 -10.56 21.24
C GLU A 53 -9.58 -9.36 20.76
N HIS A 54 -8.86 -9.50 19.64
CA HIS A 54 -8.02 -8.44 19.10
C HIS A 54 -8.85 -7.25 18.63
N THR A 55 -9.98 -7.49 17.96
CA THR A 55 -10.86 -6.39 17.50
C THR A 55 -11.39 -5.60 18.69
N LEU A 56 -11.84 -6.28 19.74
CA LEU A 56 -12.32 -5.63 20.96
C LEU A 56 -11.20 -4.88 21.70
N ARG A 57 -10.00 -5.47 21.79
CA ARG A 57 -8.83 -4.84 22.42
C ARG A 57 -8.42 -3.57 21.68
N ILE A 58 -8.34 -3.61 20.34
CA ILE A 58 -7.97 -2.45 19.55
C ILE A 58 -9.01 -1.33 19.72
N LEU A 59 -10.31 -1.65 19.68
CA LEU A 59 -11.36 -0.68 19.95
C LEU A 59 -11.20 -0.02 21.34
N LYS A 60 -10.88 -0.80 22.38
CA LYS A 60 -10.57 -0.29 23.73
C LYS A 60 -9.37 0.66 23.73
N GLU A 61 -8.27 0.24 23.11
CA GLU A 61 -7.00 0.99 23.05
C GLU A 61 -7.12 2.29 22.25
N THR A 62 -8.08 2.40 21.33
CA THR A 62 -8.32 3.68 20.63
C THR A 62 -8.78 4.79 21.57
N GLU A 63 -9.34 4.43 22.73
CA GLU A 63 -10.05 5.31 23.65
C GLU A 63 -11.19 6.11 23.01
N LEU A 64 -11.62 5.76 21.79
CA LEU A 64 -12.73 6.41 21.09
C LEU A 64 -14.09 5.84 21.46
N PHE A 65 -14.15 4.60 21.96
CA PHE A 65 -15.38 3.88 22.21
C PHE A 65 -15.49 3.40 23.65
N ASP A 66 -16.71 3.39 24.17
CA ASP A 66 -17.06 2.50 25.27
C ASP A 66 -17.35 1.14 24.68
N THR A 67 -16.71 0.10 25.19
CA THR A 67 -16.79 -1.23 24.57
C THR A 67 -17.52 -2.22 25.47
N ILE A 68 -18.36 -3.04 24.86
CA ILE A 68 -19.05 -4.12 25.56
C ILE A 68 -18.26 -5.43 25.35
N ASP A 69 -18.13 -6.22 26.40
CA ASP A 69 -17.51 -7.54 26.33
C ASP A 69 -18.27 -8.47 25.36
N SER A 70 -17.54 -9.05 24.40
CA SER A 70 -18.11 -9.94 23.38
C SER A 70 -18.81 -11.14 23.99
N LYS A 71 -18.34 -11.67 25.13
CA LYS A 71 -18.97 -12.80 25.83
C LYS A 71 -20.35 -12.45 26.36
N VAL A 72 -20.53 -11.22 26.85
CA VAL A 72 -21.81 -10.74 27.37
C VAL A 72 -22.83 -10.62 26.24
N ILE A 73 -22.42 -9.98 25.13
CA ILE A 73 -23.30 -9.80 23.98
C ILE A 73 -23.65 -11.15 23.33
N ASN A 74 -22.67 -12.01 23.10
CA ASN A 74 -22.90 -13.33 22.52
C ASN A 74 -23.85 -14.18 23.38
N LYS A 75 -23.78 -14.05 24.71
CA LYS A 75 -24.73 -14.70 25.64
C LYS A 75 -26.14 -14.13 25.53
N GLU A 76 -26.31 -12.82 25.36
CA GLU A 76 -27.65 -12.25 25.17
C GLU A 76 -28.22 -12.59 23.78
N LEU A 77 -27.43 -12.48 22.71
CA LEU A 77 -27.85 -12.83 21.35
C LEU A 77 -28.28 -14.29 21.24
N SER A 78 -27.55 -15.21 21.90
CA SER A 78 -27.89 -16.64 21.90
C SER A 78 -29.19 -16.97 22.62
N LYS A 79 -29.60 -16.23 23.67
CA LYS A 79 -30.91 -16.42 24.31
C LYS A 79 -32.08 -16.17 23.35
N PHE A 80 -31.89 -15.27 22.39
CA PHE A 80 -32.93 -14.85 21.45
C PHE A 80 -32.75 -15.42 20.03
N ASN A 81 -31.79 -16.34 19.83
CA ASN A 81 -31.39 -16.86 18.51
C ASN A 81 -31.15 -15.74 17.47
N CYS A 82 -30.54 -14.65 17.93
CA CYS A 82 -30.37 -13.43 17.14
C CYS A 82 -29.03 -13.45 16.40
N PHE A 83 -29.01 -14.11 15.25
CA PHE A 83 -27.78 -14.37 14.48
C PHE A 83 -27.80 -13.76 13.08
N ASP A 84 -28.98 -13.45 12.57
CA ASP A 84 -29.15 -12.79 11.27
C ASP A 84 -28.85 -11.29 11.36
N GLU A 85 -28.33 -10.73 10.27
CA GLU A 85 -27.93 -9.32 10.16
C GLU A 85 -29.04 -8.34 10.58
N LYS A 86 -30.29 -8.59 10.16
CA LYS A 86 -31.44 -7.76 10.55
C LYS A 86 -31.69 -7.79 12.06
N CYS A 87 -31.52 -8.95 12.68
CA CYS A 87 -31.71 -9.10 14.12
C CYS A 87 -30.59 -8.39 14.88
N LEU A 88 -29.34 -8.58 14.45
CA LEU A 88 -28.15 -7.93 15.02
C LEU A 88 -28.26 -6.39 14.95
N SER A 89 -28.66 -5.83 13.82
CA SER A 89 -28.87 -4.38 13.68
C SER A 89 -30.02 -3.88 14.56
N GLY A 90 -31.10 -4.65 14.70
CA GLY A 90 -32.21 -4.32 15.61
C GLY A 90 -31.79 -4.35 17.07
N PHE A 91 -31.01 -5.36 17.48
CA PHE A 91 -30.44 -5.47 18.82
C PHE A 91 -29.51 -4.29 19.11
N ALA A 92 -28.59 -3.96 18.21
CA ALA A 92 -27.67 -2.84 18.37
C ALA A 92 -28.39 -1.51 18.55
N LYS A 93 -29.47 -1.28 17.78
CA LYS A 93 -30.31 -0.09 17.91
C LYS A 93 -31.01 -0.01 19.26
N ASN A 94 -31.56 -1.12 19.75
CA ASN A 94 -32.26 -1.17 21.03
C ASN A 94 -31.31 -1.06 22.24
N ALA A 95 -30.08 -1.55 22.10
CA ALA A 95 -29.04 -1.51 23.12
C ALA A 95 -28.14 -0.26 23.02
N GLU A 96 -28.48 0.71 22.17
CA GLU A 96 -27.71 1.95 21.94
C GLU A 96 -26.23 1.70 21.56
N ILE A 97 -25.96 0.56 20.90
CA ILE A 97 -24.65 0.19 20.38
C ILE A 97 -24.44 0.88 19.04
N HIS A 98 -23.56 1.87 18.99
CA HIS A 98 -23.36 2.73 17.82
C HIS A 98 -22.63 2.02 16.68
N LEU A 99 -21.66 1.17 17.02
CA LEU A 99 -20.87 0.37 16.09
C LEU A 99 -20.92 -1.11 16.48
N LEU A 100 -21.44 -1.96 15.60
CA LEU A 100 -21.45 -3.41 15.78
C LEU A 100 -20.57 -4.06 14.73
N ILE A 101 -19.58 -4.85 15.15
CA ILE A 101 -18.74 -5.67 14.28
C ILE A 101 -19.14 -7.13 14.41
N SER A 102 -19.41 -7.79 13.29
CA SER A 102 -19.74 -9.20 13.20
C SER A 102 -19.05 -9.86 12.00
N GLY A 103 -19.14 -11.18 11.89
CA GLY A 103 -18.50 -11.87 10.78
C GLY A 103 -18.70 -13.38 10.72
N ASN A 104 -17.99 -13.99 9.79
CA ASN A 104 -17.85 -15.43 9.73
C ASN A 104 -16.47 -15.85 9.22
N ILE A 105 -16.10 -17.08 9.53
CA ILE A 105 -14.85 -17.70 9.10
C ILE A 105 -15.18 -19.04 8.47
N GLU A 106 -14.79 -19.21 7.22
CA GLU A 106 -14.96 -20.45 6.47
C GLU A 106 -13.62 -21.14 6.25
N ASP A 107 -13.57 -22.44 6.52
CA ASP A 107 -12.40 -23.26 6.33
C ASP A 107 -12.42 -23.99 4.97
N ARG A 108 -11.45 -23.67 4.12
CA ARG A 108 -11.27 -24.28 2.78
C ARG A 108 -10.09 -25.24 2.73
N ASN A 109 -9.67 -25.78 3.88
CA ASN A 109 -8.51 -26.64 4.10
C ASN A 109 -7.16 -25.97 3.88
N SER A 110 -6.90 -25.44 2.67
CA SER A 110 -5.65 -24.78 2.29
C SER A 110 -5.60 -23.29 2.61
N TYR A 111 -6.75 -22.68 2.89
CA TYR A 111 -6.89 -21.29 3.31
C TYR A 111 -8.15 -21.09 4.15
N LEU A 112 -8.20 -19.99 4.89
CA LEU A 112 -9.39 -19.51 5.61
C LEU A 112 -9.94 -18.29 4.88
N ILE A 113 -11.27 -18.16 4.83
CA ILE A 113 -11.96 -16.95 4.38
C ILE A 113 -12.52 -16.27 5.62
N LEU A 114 -12.07 -15.06 5.92
CA LEU A 114 -12.57 -14.22 7.00
C LEU A 114 -13.45 -13.13 6.38
N ASN A 115 -14.74 -13.13 6.71
CA ASN A 115 -15.64 -12.04 6.36
C ASN A 115 -15.96 -11.23 7.62
N LEU A 116 -15.63 -9.95 7.60
CA LEU A 116 -15.97 -9.00 8.67
C LEU A 116 -16.90 -7.92 8.14
N ARG A 117 -17.86 -7.52 8.97
CA ARG A 117 -18.86 -6.49 8.67
C ARG A 117 -19.00 -5.55 9.86
N ALA A 118 -19.05 -4.25 9.56
CA ALA A 118 -19.26 -3.19 10.53
C ALA A 118 -20.60 -2.52 10.23
N HIS A 119 -21.52 -2.55 11.18
CA HIS A 119 -22.84 -1.95 11.09
C HIS A 119 -22.93 -0.74 12.02
N GLY A 120 -23.55 0.33 11.53
CA GLY A 120 -23.83 1.52 12.34
C GLY A 120 -25.30 1.58 12.73
N SER A 121 -25.63 1.78 14.00
CA SER A 121 -27.03 1.90 14.45
C SER A 121 -27.51 3.34 14.54
N ASN A 122 -26.58 4.28 14.47
CA ASN A 122 -26.81 5.71 14.67
C ASN A 122 -27.72 6.32 13.59
N ARG A 123 -28.04 7.61 13.69
CA ARG A 123 -29.01 8.22 12.77
C ARG A 123 -28.54 8.15 11.32
N ILE A 124 -27.24 8.20 11.08
CA ILE A 124 -26.66 8.18 9.73
C ILE A 124 -26.89 6.83 9.06
N TYR A 125 -26.58 5.75 9.77
CA TYR A 125 -26.55 4.40 9.21
C TYR A 125 -27.86 3.63 9.40
N ASN A 126 -28.63 3.87 10.46
CA ASN A 126 -29.91 3.20 10.76
C ASN A 126 -29.85 1.66 10.63
N GLY A 127 -28.76 1.05 11.09
CA GLY A 127 -28.52 -0.39 11.03
C GLY A 127 -27.82 -0.87 9.75
N ASN A 128 -27.53 0.02 8.81
CA ASN A 128 -26.87 -0.32 7.56
C ASN A 128 -25.35 -0.55 7.73
N LEU A 129 -24.79 -1.24 6.75
CA LEU A 129 -23.37 -1.54 6.63
C LEU A 129 -22.55 -0.24 6.44
N ILE A 130 -21.50 -0.08 7.24
CA ILE A 130 -20.48 0.96 7.10
C ILE A 130 -19.32 0.45 6.23
N TYR A 131 -18.87 -0.77 6.53
CA TYR A 131 -17.74 -1.39 5.85
C TYR A 131 -17.81 -2.91 5.95
N SER A 132 -17.42 -3.60 4.88
CA SER A 132 -17.22 -5.05 4.86
C SER A 132 -15.88 -5.38 4.23
N ALA A 133 -15.28 -6.47 4.68
CA ALA A 133 -14.07 -7.02 4.09
C ALA A 133 -14.13 -8.54 4.04
N THR A 134 -13.89 -9.10 2.85
CA THR A 134 -13.58 -10.51 2.64
C THR A 134 -12.07 -10.70 2.49
N ILE A 135 -11.47 -11.43 3.42
CA ILE A 135 -10.03 -11.60 3.54
C ILE A 135 -9.69 -13.08 3.36
N LYS A 136 -8.79 -13.40 2.43
CA LYS A 136 -8.22 -14.73 2.26
C LYS A 136 -6.94 -14.86 3.07
N ILE A 137 -6.92 -15.79 4.03
CA ILE A 137 -5.75 -16.10 4.85
C ILE A 137 -5.15 -17.43 4.34
N PRO A 138 -4.01 -17.40 3.62
CA PRO A 138 -3.35 -18.63 3.19
C PRO A 138 -2.74 -19.37 4.39
N LEU A 139 -2.88 -20.70 4.40
CA LEU A 139 -2.27 -21.56 5.43
C LEU A 139 -0.99 -22.26 4.93
N LYS A 140 -0.34 -21.67 3.92
CA LYS A 140 0.80 -22.27 3.19
C LYS A 140 2.05 -22.43 4.07
N TYR A 141 2.21 -21.58 5.08
CA TYR A 141 3.37 -21.59 5.97
C TYR A 141 2.95 -21.97 7.40
N PRO A 142 3.67 -22.89 8.07
CA PRO A 142 3.39 -23.25 9.45
C PRO A 142 3.73 -22.06 10.37
N SER A 143 2.70 -21.48 10.97
CA SER A 143 2.82 -20.40 11.95
C SER A 143 2.68 -20.96 13.36
N GLY A 144 3.57 -20.55 14.27
CA GLY A 144 3.38 -20.82 15.70
C GLY A 144 2.19 -20.04 16.25
N SER A 145 1.81 -20.35 17.50
CA SER A 145 0.66 -19.70 18.15
C SER A 145 0.80 -18.18 18.26
N ARG A 146 2.03 -17.69 18.47
CA ARG A 146 2.34 -16.26 18.54
C ARG A 146 2.14 -15.60 17.18
N GLU A 147 2.72 -16.16 16.12
CA GLU A 147 2.66 -15.64 14.76
C GLU A 147 1.22 -15.63 14.24
N PHE A 148 0.47 -16.69 14.55
CA PHE A 148 -0.95 -16.77 14.23
C PHE A 148 -1.79 -15.72 14.95
N SER A 149 -1.48 -15.43 16.23
CA SER A 149 -2.13 -14.34 16.96
C SER A 149 -1.80 -12.96 16.39
N LEU A 150 -0.54 -12.73 15.98
CA LEU A 150 -0.13 -11.46 15.35
C LEU A 150 -0.84 -11.24 14.02
N LEU A 151 -1.03 -12.30 13.22
CA LEU A 151 -1.80 -12.24 11.99
C LEU A 151 -3.25 -11.81 12.26
N CYS A 152 -3.90 -12.39 13.28
CA CYS A 152 -5.25 -12.02 13.68
C CYS A 152 -5.31 -10.54 14.10
N GLU A 153 -4.35 -10.11 14.92
CA GLU A 153 -4.24 -8.72 15.36
C GLU A 153 -4.11 -7.76 14.17
N GLU A 154 -3.30 -8.11 13.16
CA GLU A 154 -3.17 -7.33 11.93
C GLU A 154 -4.48 -7.24 11.14
N GLN A 155 -5.19 -8.34 10.94
CA GLN A 155 -6.46 -8.32 10.19
C GLN A 155 -7.53 -7.51 10.93
N SER A 156 -7.61 -7.64 12.25
CA SER A 156 -8.47 -6.82 13.11
C SER A 156 -8.11 -5.34 13.02
N ALA A 157 -6.82 -4.99 13.09
CA ALA A 157 -6.36 -3.62 12.97
C ALA A 157 -6.71 -2.99 11.61
N ASN A 158 -6.42 -3.70 10.52
CA ASN A 158 -6.72 -3.24 9.16
C ASN A 158 -8.23 -3.00 8.96
N PHE A 159 -9.06 -3.91 9.47
CA PHE A 159 -10.52 -3.77 9.43
C PHE A 159 -11.01 -2.55 10.23
N ILE A 160 -10.50 -2.35 11.44
CA ILE A 160 -10.84 -1.19 12.28
C ILE A 160 -10.39 0.11 11.62
N ILE A 161 -9.16 0.18 11.09
CA ILE A 161 -8.64 1.36 10.39
C ILE A 161 -9.60 1.76 9.25
N LYS A 162 -9.97 0.81 8.38
CA LYS A 162 -10.90 1.09 7.26
C LYS A 162 -12.31 1.44 7.73
N THR A 163 -12.75 0.88 8.85
CA THR A 163 -14.03 1.20 9.48
C THR A 163 -14.02 2.64 10.01
N LEU A 164 -12.97 3.05 10.74
CA LEU A 164 -12.85 4.41 11.31
C LEU A 164 -12.70 5.50 10.25
N GLN A 165 -12.12 5.18 9.09
CA GLN A 165 -12.09 6.10 7.95
C GLN A 165 -13.48 6.44 7.42
N ARG A 166 -14.46 5.55 7.61
CA ARG A 166 -15.83 5.66 7.08
C ARG A 166 -16.86 5.98 8.15
N PHE A 167 -16.61 5.57 9.39
CA PHE A 167 -17.53 5.73 10.51
C PHE A 167 -17.63 7.20 10.91
N GLN A 168 -18.87 7.67 10.96
CA GLN A 168 -19.25 8.99 11.41
C GLN A 168 -20.18 8.83 12.61
N HIS A 169 -19.94 9.62 13.65
CA HIS A 169 -20.78 9.64 14.83
C HIS A 169 -21.57 10.94 14.88
N ASP A 170 -22.90 10.84 15.01
CA ASP A 170 -23.78 11.99 15.15
C ASP A 170 -24.01 12.33 16.62
N ILE A 171 -23.78 13.59 16.98
CA ILE A 171 -24.10 14.12 18.31
C ILE A 171 -25.31 15.04 18.18
N ALA A 172 -26.38 14.69 18.87
CA ALA A 172 -27.57 15.51 18.92
C ALA A 172 -27.34 16.78 19.76
N ILE A 173 -28.01 17.87 19.39
CA ILE A 173 -27.91 19.17 20.07
C ILE A 173 -29.18 19.38 20.90
N LYS A 174 -29.02 19.76 22.18
CA LYS A 174 -30.11 20.09 23.10
C LYS A 174 -30.08 21.59 23.44
N LYS A 175 -31.22 22.27 23.32
CA LYS A 175 -31.37 23.63 23.85
C LYS A 175 -31.78 23.58 25.31
N VAL A 176 -30.98 24.18 26.20
CA VAL A 176 -31.30 24.34 27.63
C VAL A 176 -31.19 25.83 27.97
N ASN A 177 -32.28 26.45 28.43
CA ASN A 177 -32.33 27.85 28.87
C ASN A 177 -31.72 28.87 27.88
N GLY A 178 -31.99 28.70 26.58
CA GLY A 178 -31.46 29.59 25.52
C GLY A 178 -30.01 29.33 25.11
N THR A 179 -29.27 28.48 25.84
CA THR A 179 -27.95 27.98 25.45
C THR A 179 -28.07 26.64 24.74
N SER A 180 -27.38 26.51 23.61
CA SER A 180 -27.32 25.26 22.85
C SER A 180 -26.15 24.43 23.34
N LEU A 181 -26.46 23.31 23.98
CA LEU A 181 -25.52 22.35 24.53
C LEU A 181 -25.59 21.07 23.71
N LEU A 182 -24.51 20.28 23.75
CA LEU A 182 -24.55 18.91 23.25
C LEU A 182 -25.51 18.09 24.14
N GLN A 183 -26.25 17.16 23.56
CA GLN A 183 -27.19 16.31 24.31
C GLN A 183 -26.47 15.37 25.27
N GLU A 184 -25.24 15.02 24.94
CA GLU A 184 -24.30 14.27 25.76
C GLU A 184 -23.35 15.25 26.46
N ASP A 185 -22.91 14.95 27.70
CA ASP A 185 -21.95 15.75 28.47
C ASP A 185 -20.52 15.63 27.87
N ILE A 186 -20.38 15.94 26.58
CA ILE A 186 -19.13 15.84 25.83
C ILE A 186 -18.39 17.17 25.91
N LYS A 187 -17.16 17.15 26.44
CA LYS A 187 -16.21 18.26 26.34
C LYS A 187 -15.55 18.32 24.96
N LEU A 188 -16.35 18.57 23.93
CA LEU A 188 -15.87 18.69 22.56
C LEU A 188 -15.29 20.10 22.32
N SER A 189 -14.14 20.21 21.68
CA SER A 189 -13.56 21.49 21.25
C SER A 189 -13.05 21.37 19.81
N GLY A 190 -13.37 22.33 18.95
CA GLY A 190 -12.99 22.32 17.53
C GLY A 190 -14.11 22.81 16.61
N THR A 191 -13.91 22.65 15.31
CA THR A 191 -14.88 23.03 14.28
C THR A 191 -15.50 21.77 13.69
N PHE A 192 -16.83 21.68 13.72
CA PHE A 192 -17.57 20.50 13.30
C PHE A 192 -18.70 20.86 12.33
N PRO A 193 -18.97 20.00 11.32
CA PRO A 193 -20.09 20.23 10.42
C PRO A 193 -21.42 20.02 11.15
N LEU A 194 -22.27 21.05 11.09
CA LEU A 194 -23.67 20.99 11.50
C LEU A 194 -24.50 20.41 10.36
N CYS A 195 -25.26 19.38 10.66
CA CYS A 195 -26.03 18.64 9.68
C CYS A 195 -27.49 18.45 10.11
N GLN A 196 -28.34 18.17 9.14
CA GLN A 196 -29.74 17.79 9.35
C GLN A 196 -30.12 16.73 8.32
N LYS A 197 -31.11 15.91 8.64
CA LYS A 197 -31.72 15.03 7.65
C LYS A 197 -32.80 15.75 6.86
N ASN A 198 -32.77 15.61 5.54
CA ASN A 198 -33.87 16.05 4.68
C ASN A 198 -35.05 15.05 4.76
N ILE A 199 -36.11 15.35 4.01
CA ILE A 199 -37.34 14.53 3.96
C ILE A 199 -37.05 13.12 3.41
N THR A 200 -36.02 12.95 2.57
CA THR A 200 -35.60 11.65 2.02
C THR A 200 -34.68 10.87 2.98
N GLY A 201 -34.29 11.47 4.12
CA GLY A 201 -33.43 10.87 5.13
C GLY A 201 -31.93 11.01 4.88
N GLU A 202 -31.54 11.72 3.82
CA GLU A 202 -30.15 12.05 3.50
C GLU A 202 -29.62 13.16 4.41
N VAL A 203 -28.33 13.09 4.71
CA VAL A 203 -27.65 14.04 5.59
C VAL A 203 -27.18 15.24 4.77
N ILE A 204 -27.71 16.43 5.07
CA ILE A 204 -27.31 17.70 4.45
C ILE A 204 -26.47 18.50 5.45
N LYS A 205 -25.30 18.97 4.99
CA LYS A 205 -24.46 19.92 5.73
C LYS A 205 -25.08 21.32 5.66
N LEU A 206 -25.36 21.92 6.81
CA LEU A 206 -25.91 23.27 6.93
C LEU A 206 -24.80 24.33 7.05
N SER A 207 -23.85 24.12 7.95
CA SER A 207 -22.74 25.04 8.22
C SER A 207 -21.62 24.33 8.98
N ASP A 208 -20.54 25.06 9.29
CA ASP A 208 -19.55 24.63 10.27
C ASP A 208 -19.76 25.38 11.59
N VAL A 209 -19.63 24.67 12.71
CA VAL A 209 -19.89 25.18 14.06
C VAL A 209 -18.64 25.01 14.90
N THR A 210 -18.19 26.10 15.51
CA THR A 210 -17.09 26.06 16.49
C THR A 210 -17.65 25.75 17.88
N ILE A 211 -17.00 24.81 18.55
CA ILE A 211 -17.36 24.32 19.87
C ILE A 211 -16.16 24.49 20.78
N SER A 212 -16.40 24.93 22.01
CA SER A 212 -15.39 25.05 23.07
C SER A 212 -15.95 24.43 24.34
N ASN A 213 -15.30 23.37 24.83
CA ASN A 213 -15.72 22.60 26.01
C ASN A 213 -17.21 22.24 25.99
N GLY A 214 -17.70 21.67 24.89
CA GLY A 214 -19.08 21.23 24.73
C GLY A 214 -20.12 22.34 24.51
N LYS A 215 -19.69 23.61 24.46
CA LYS A 215 -20.55 24.76 24.17
C LYS A 215 -20.34 25.24 22.74
N ILE A 216 -21.44 25.41 22.02
CA ILE A 216 -21.43 26.02 20.70
C ILE A 216 -21.17 27.53 20.88
N THR A 217 -20.03 28.00 20.36
CA THR A 217 -19.59 29.41 20.49
C THR A 217 -19.90 30.26 19.26
N SER A 218 -20.37 29.64 18.19
CA SER A 218 -20.74 30.32 16.93
C SER A 218 -22.23 30.66 16.92
N GLU A 219 -22.57 31.86 16.47
CA GLU A 219 -23.97 32.27 16.24
C GLU A 219 -24.51 31.54 15.02
N VAL A 220 -25.12 30.37 15.23
CA VAL A 220 -25.75 29.57 14.18
C VAL A 220 -27.21 29.38 14.50
N ASN A 221 -28.07 29.56 13.50
CA ASN A 221 -29.50 29.35 13.65
C ASN A 221 -29.78 27.84 13.72
N LEU A 222 -29.80 27.31 14.95
CA LEU A 222 -30.02 25.90 15.22
C LEU A 222 -31.49 25.56 15.01
N GLN A 223 -31.75 24.85 13.91
CA GLN A 223 -33.06 24.29 13.60
C GLN A 223 -33.33 23.04 14.47
N GLU A 224 -34.60 22.66 14.60
CA GLU A 224 -34.96 21.43 15.29
C GLU A 224 -34.37 20.21 14.55
N ASN A 225 -33.88 19.24 15.34
CA ASN A 225 -33.29 18.00 14.84
C ASN A 225 -31.94 18.13 14.12
N SER A 226 -31.23 19.25 14.28
CA SER A 226 -29.84 19.39 13.87
C SER A 226 -28.89 18.57 14.76
N PHE A 227 -27.82 18.05 14.16
CA PHE A 227 -26.80 17.25 14.84
C PHE A 227 -25.40 17.57 14.27
N LEU A 228 -24.36 17.25 15.03
CA LEU A 228 -22.97 17.39 14.60
C LEU A 228 -22.44 16.06 14.10
N LEU A 229 -21.54 16.09 13.13
CA LEU A 229 -20.81 14.88 12.71
C LEU A 229 -19.36 14.92 13.17
N ILE A 230 -18.96 13.86 13.86
CA ILE A 230 -17.56 13.56 14.17
C ILE A 230 -17.06 12.49 13.22
N ASN A 231 -15.86 12.70 12.68
CA ASN A 231 -15.12 11.68 11.93
C ASN A 231 -13.88 11.23 12.72
N PHE A 232 -13.39 10.02 12.42
CA PHE A 232 -12.25 9.42 13.11
C PHE A 232 -11.05 9.20 12.17
N VAL A 233 -10.96 10.01 11.10
CA VAL A 233 -9.94 9.84 10.05
C VAL A 233 -8.53 10.02 10.63
N SER A 234 -8.30 11.05 11.45
CA SER A 234 -6.99 11.29 12.08
C SER A 234 -6.53 10.12 12.95
N LYS A 235 -7.44 9.57 13.78
CA LYS A 235 -7.13 8.40 14.61
C LYS A 235 -6.90 7.14 13.78
N SER A 236 -7.61 6.99 12.67
CA SER A 236 -7.38 5.89 11.72
C SER A 236 -5.97 5.93 11.10
N GLU A 237 -5.47 7.14 10.78
CA GLU A 237 -4.12 7.34 10.24
C GLU A 237 -3.03 7.05 11.29
N GLU A 238 -3.26 7.46 12.54
CA GLU A 238 -2.39 7.14 13.68
C GLU A 238 -2.27 5.63 13.88
N LEU A 239 -3.41 4.92 13.93
CA LEU A 239 -3.44 3.46 14.03
C LEU A 239 -2.74 2.78 12.86
N LYS A 240 -3.00 3.24 11.63
CA LYS A 240 -2.33 2.73 10.42
C LYS A 240 -0.82 2.87 10.54
N LYS A 241 -0.34 4.04 10.97
CA LYS A 241 1.09 4.28 11.17
C LYS A 241 1.65 3.37 12.25
N TYR A 242 0.97 3.21 13.38
CA TYR A 242 1.38 2.36 14.50
C TYR A 242 1.55 0.90 14.06
N TYR A 243 0.51 0.28 13.51
CA TYR A 243 0.53 -1.12 13.10
C TYR A 243 1.51 -1.40 11.97
N THR A 244 1.63 -0.48 11.00
CA THR A 244 2.62 -0.61 9.93
C THR A 244 4.05 -0.59 10.48
N SER A 245 4.34 0.33 11.41
CA SER A 245 5.69 0.49 11.96
C SER A 245 6.05 -0.69 12.87
N ARG A 246 5.11 -1.14 13.72
CA ARG A 246 5.29 -2.34 14.54
C ARG A 246 5.52 -3.60 13.69
N LYS A 247 4.81 -3.75 12.57
CA LYS A 247 5.03 -4.88 11.66
C LYS A 247 6.43 -4.84 11.04
N GLN A 248 6.90 -3.67 10.63
CA GLN A 248 8.27 -3.51 10.11
C GLN A 248 9.32 -3.93 11.16
N GLU A 249 9.18 -3.49 12.40
CA GLU A 249 10.08 -3.84 13.51
C GLU A 249 10.10 -5.34 13.84
N LEU A 250 8.96 -6.02 13.67
CA LEU A 250 8.87 -7.47 13.90
C LEU A 250 9.50 -8.29 12.77
N LEU A 251 9.40 -7.83 11.54
CA LEU A 251 9.79 -8.60 10.35
C LEU A 251 11.24 -8.40 9.94
N PHE A 252 11.82 -7.25 10.24
CA PHE A 252 13.13 -6.86 9.74
C PHE A 252 14.14 -6.67 10.86
N ALA A 253 15.36 -7.09 10.61
CA ALA A 253 16.49 -6.74 11.47
C ALA A 253 16.91 -5.28 11.22
N ASP A 254 17.68 -4.72 12.16
CA ASP A 254 18.27 -3.40 11.99
C ASP A 254 19.11 -3.32 10.71
N SER A 255 19.08 -2.15 10.06
CA SER A 255 19.80 -1.92 8.81
C SER A 255 21.31 -2.07 9.03
N SER A 256 21.94 -2.98 8.28
CA SER A 256 23.37 -3.26 8.37
C SER A 256 24.13 -2.98 7.07
N ILE A 257 25.23 -2.24 7.16
CA ILE A 257 26.12 -2.00 6.01
C ILE A 257 26.77 -3.31 5.53
N THR A 258 27.03 -4.26 6.44
CA THR A 258 27.67 -5.54 6.07
C THR A 258 26.82 -6.34 5.09
N ASN A 259 25.50 -6.40 5.31
CA ASN A 259 24.57 -7.09 4.40
C ASN A 259 24.57 -6.44 3.01
N THR A 260 24.69 -5.11 2.95
CA THR A 260 24.79 -4.37 1.67
C THR A 260 26.10 -4.69 0.95
N ALA A 261 27.21 -4.83 1.67
CA ALA A 261 28.49 -5.23 1.09
C ALA A 261 28.44 -6.66 0.51
N TYR A 262 27.78 -7.60 1.21
CA TYR A 262 27.55 -8.95 0.70
C TYR A 262 26.71 -8.95 -0.58
N LEU A 263 25.61 -8.18 -0.61
CA LEU A 263 24.79 -8.01 -1.81
C LEU A 263 25.62 -7.44 -2.98
N ALA A 264 26.48 -6.46 -2.70
CA ALA A 264 27.30 -5.84 -3.73
C ALA A 264 28.29 -6.81 -4.39
N ILE A 265 28.87 -7.73 -3.63
CA ILE A 265 29.77 -8.77 -4.15
C ILE A 265 29.01 -9.77 -5.03
N LEU A 266 27.77 -10.08 -4.67
CA LEU A 266 26.96 -11.08 -5.38
C LEU A 266 26.20 -10.53 -6.60
N THR A 267 26.12 -9.20 -6.76
CA THR A 267 25.42 -8.53 -7.86
C THR A 267 25.70 -9.14 -9.23
N PRO A 268 26.96 -9.33 -9.68
CA PRO A 268 27.22 -9.87 -11.02
C PRO A 268 26.72 -11.29 -11.21
N PHE A 269 26.84 -12.12 -10.18
CA PHE A 269 26.38 -13.51 -10.23
C PHE A 269 24.84 -13.58 -10.25
N ALA A 270 24.18 -12.75 -9.45
CA ALA A 270 22.72 -12.64 -9.47
C ALA A 270 22.21 -12.13 -10.83
N SER A 271 22.86 -11.12 -11.41
CA SER A 271 22.51 -10.58 -12.73
C SER A 271 22.67 -11.64 -13.83
N ALA A 272 23.81 -12.33 -13.87
CA ALA A 272 24.10 -13.32 -14.90
C ALA A 272 23.22 -14.58 -14.82
N SER A 273 22.82 -14.98 -13.60
CA SER A 273 21.95 -16.14 -13.39
C SER A 273 20.46 -15.82 -13.58
N MET A 274 20.07 -14.55 -13.56
CA MET A 274 18.67 -14.10 -13.63
C MET A 274 17.83 -14.77 -14.74
N PRO A 275 18.29 -14.89 -16.01
CA PRO A 275 17.47 -15.45 -17.09
C PRO A 275 16.95 -16.87 -16.81
N PHE A 276 17.63 -17.60 -15.91
CA PHE A 276 17.23 -18.93 -15.45
C PHE A 276 16.69 -18.91 -14.02
N ALA A 277 17.39 -18.25 -13.09
CA ALA A 277 17.03 -18.26 -11.67
C ALA A 277 15.66 -17.63 -11.40
N SER A 278 15.35 -16.48 -12.02
CA SER A 278 14.08 -15.80 -11.79
C SER A 278 12.84 -16.59 -12.23
N PRO A 279 12.71 -17.03 -13.50
CA PRO A 279 11.51 -17.76 -13.93
C PRO A 279 11.33 -19.10 -13.22
N PHE A 280 12.41 -19.87 -13.04
CA PHE A 280 12.31 -21.22 -12.49
C PHE A 280 12.37 -21.26 -10.97
N LEU A 281 13.44 -20.71 -10.36
CA LEU A 281 13.66 -20.79 -8.92
C LEU A 281 12.90 -19.71 -8.15
N GLY A 282 12.69 -18.54 -8.76
CA GLY A 282 12.04 -17.41 -8.14
C GLY A 282 10.51 -17.45 -8.24
N TYR A 283 9.95 -17.46 -9.46
CA TYR A 283 8.50 -17.39 -9.63
C TYR A 283 7.82 -18.76 -9.62
N TYR A 284 8.27 -19.69 -10.47
CA TYR A 284 7.59 -20.99 -10.65
C TYR A 284 7.61 -21.84 -9.37
N MET A 285 8.77 -21.99 -8.72
CA MET A 285 8.89 -22.76 -7.47
C MET A 285 8.08 -22.17 -6.31
N HIS A 286 7.83 -20.86 -6.31
CA HIS A 286 7.04 -20.19 -5.28
C HIS A 286 5.56 -20.02 -5.65
N GLU A 287 5.14 -20.49 -6.83
CA GLU A 287 3.78 -20.38 -7.39
C GLU A 287 3.32 -18.93 -7.65
N ASP A 288 4.27 -18.03 -7.91
CA ASP A 288 4.00 -16.63 -8.25
C ASP A 288 3.77 -16.45 -9.76
N TRP A 289 2.58 -16.86 -10.21
CA TRP A 289 2.20 -16.81 -11.61
C TRP A 289 2.06 -15.39 -12.16
N GLU A 290 1.64 -14.44 -11.33
CA GLU A 290 1.55 -13.03 -11.71
C GLU A 290 2.94 -12.45 -11.96
N GLY A 291 3.88 -12.69 -11.03
CA GLY A 291 5.27 -12.30 -11.18
C GLY A 291 5.92 -12.93 -12.41
N LEU A 292 5.68 -14.22 -12.68
CA LEU A 292 6.16 -14.89 -13.88
C LEU A 292 5.62 -14.24 -15.16
N GLY A 293 4.31 -13.94 -15.19
CA GLY A 293 3.67 -13.25 -16.32
C GLY A 293 4.27 -11.88 -16.58
N LEU A 294 4.44 -11.08 -15.52
CA LEU A 294 5.08 -9.76 -15.60
C LEU A 294 6.54 -9.87 -16.06
N TRP A 295 7.31 -10.82 -15.53
CA TRP A 295 8.70 -11.03 -15.92
C TRP A 295 8.80 -11.39 -17.41
N MET A 296 7.98 -12.32 -17.90
CA MET A 296 8.03 -12.74 -19.31
C MET A 296 7.79 -11.56 -20.26
N ILE A 297 6.82 -10.70 -19.96
CA ILE A 297 6.50 -9.55 -20.82
C ILE A 297 7.60 -8.50 -20.77
N ASN A 298 8.10 -8.18 -19.56
CA ASN A 298 8.98 -7.04 -19.34
C ASN A 298 10.47 -7.36 -19.56
N ALA A 299 10.90 -8.61 -19.35
CA ALA A 299 12.29 -9.04 -19.55
C ALA A 299 12.63 -9.30 -21.03
N SER A 300 11.65 -9.77 -21.82
CA SER A 300 11.85 -10.23 -23.20
C SER A 300 12.61 -9.24 -24.11
N PRO A 301 12.27 -7.94 -24.16
CA PRO A 301 12.98 -7.00 -25.02
C PRO A 301 14.48 -6.90 -24.69
N TYR A 302 14.83 -6.95 -23.40
CA TYR A 302 16.20 -6.78 -22.94
C TYR A 302 17.02 -8.06 -23.06
N LEU A 303 16.41 -9.23 -22.82
CA LEU A 303 17.04 -10.52 -23.08
C LEU A 303 17.32 -10.72 -24.58
N TYR A 304 16.41 -10.27 -25.45
CA TYR A 304 16.65 -10.25 -26.89
C TYR A 304 17.85 -9.35 -27.24
N MET A 305 17.91 -8.14 -26.67
CA MET A 305 19.02 -7.23 -26.90
C MET A 305 20.36 -7.78 -26.39
N GLU A 306 20.36 -8.45 -25.24
CA GLU A 306 21.52 -9.13 -24.67
C GLU A 306 22.03 -10.25 -25.59
N ALA A 307 21.14 -11.18 -25.97
CA ALA A 307 21.48 -12.30 -26.83
C ALA A 307 22.00 -11.82 -28.21
N MET A 308 21.31 -10.86 -28.83
CA MET A 308 21.72 -10.29 -30.11
C MET A 308 23.03 -9.49 -30.01
N GLY A 309 23.25 -8.80 -28.89
CA GLY A 309 24.49 -8.06 -28.64
C GLY A 309 25.73 -8.95 -28.54
N PHE A 310 25.61 -10.14 -27.96
CA PHE A 310 26.70 -11.13 -27.97
C PHE A 310 26.81 -11.84 -29.32
N TYR A 311 25.68 -12.21 -29.93
CA TYR A 311 25.67 -12.91 -31.21
C TYR A 311 26.29 -12.09 -32.36
N ASN A 312 25.96 -10.79 -32.43
CA ASN A 312 26.48 -9.81 -33.38
C ASN A 312 27.58 -8.94 -32.77
N SER A 313 28.43 -9.52 -31.92
CA SER A 313 29.52 -8.78 -31.30
C SER A 313 30.48 -8.19 -32.35
N PRO A 314 31.06 -6.99 -32.09
CA PRO A 314 31.98 -6.35 -33.02
C PRO A 314 33.17 -7.23 -33.43
N SER A 315 33.71 -8.06 -32.53
CA SER A 315 34.77 -9.01 -32.84
C SER A 315 34.34 -10.03 -33.88
N ARG A 316 33.17 -10.66 -33.68
CA ARG A 316 32.65 -11.68 -34.59
C ARG A 316 32.22 -11.12 -35.96
N LEU A 317 31.79 -9.86 -36.00
CA LEU A 317 31.51 -9.16 -37.25
C LEU A 317 32.80 -8.84 -38.01
N LYS A 318 33.88 -8.51 -37.29
CA LYS A 318 35.22 -8.30 -37.88
C LYS A 318 35.83 -9.56 -38.45
N GLU A 319 35.67 -10.70 -37.77
CA GLU A 319 36.10 -12.00 -38.29
C GLU A 319 35.40 -12.41 -39.59
N LYS A 320 34.28 -11.75 -39.94
CA LYS A 320 33.48 -12.02 -41.13
C LYS A 320 33.51 -10.87 -42.14
N ASP A 321 34.40 -9.90 -41.94
CA ASP A 321 34.54 -8.73 -42.83
C ASP A 321 33.22 -7.97 -43.04
N LYS A 322 32.41 -7.87 -41.98
CA LYS A 322 31.09 -7.21 -42.01
C LYS A 322 31.13 -5.82 -41.39
N ASP A 323 30.24 -4.97 -41.87
CA ASP A 323 29.95 -3.67 -41.27
C ASP A 323 29.41 -3.81 -39.85
N ILE A 324 29.80 -2.86 -39.00
CA ILE A 324 29.40 -2.77 -37.61
C ILE A 324 28.57 -1.50 -37.45
N SER A 325 27.24 -1.66 -37.46
CA SER A 325 26.32 -0.57 -37.19
C SER A 325 26.49 -0.03 -35.76
N ARG A 326 26.02 1.20 -35.53
CA ARG A 326 25.98 1.79 -34.18
C ARG A 326 25.14 0.93 -33.24
N ASP A 327 24.05 0.37 -33.74
CA ASP A 327 23.15 -0.50 -32.99
C ASP A 327 23.83 -1.81 -32.59
N ASN A 328 24.59 -2.47 -33.48
CA ASN A 328 25.33 -3.68 -33.14
C ASN A 328 26.33 -3.44 -32.00
N ARG A 329 27.05 -2.31 -32.04
CA ARG A 329 27.99 -1.94 -30.98
C ARG A 329 27.29 -1.59 -29.68
N ALA A 330 26.20 -0.83 -29.74
CA ALA A 330 25.42 -0.45 -28.58
C ALA A 330 24.77 -1.66 -27.90
N MET A 331 24.19 -2.57 -28.68
CA MET A 331 23.63 -3.83 -28.18
C MET A 331 24.71 -4.70 -27.54
N ASN A 332 25.93 -4.73 -28.08
CA ASN A 332 27.04 -5.46 -27.44
C ASN A 332 27.42 -4.87 -26.07
N TYR A 333 27.49 -3.54 -25.93
CA TYR A 333 27.71 -2.91 -24.61
C TYR A 333 26.53 -3.12 -23.67
N PHE A 334 25.31 -3.05 -24.19
CA PHE A 334 24.10 -3.31 -23.41
C PHE A 334 24.04 -4.77 -22.93
N ALA A 335 24.51 -5.73 -23.73
CA ALA A 335 24.60 -7.14 -23.35
C ALA A 335 25.55 -7.34 -22.17
N TRP A 336 26.74 -6.72 -22.20
CA TRP A 336 27.65 -6.73 -21.04
C TRP A 336 27.05 -6.07 -19.80
N TYR A 337 26.30 -4.99 -19.97
CA TYR A 337 25.55 -4.37 -18.88
C TYR A 337 24.51 -5.33 -18.30
N MET A 338 23.68 -5.97 -19.13
CA MET A 338 22.67 -6.94 -18.68
C MET A 338 23.29 -8.12 -17.93
N LEU A 339 24.40 -8.66 -18.45
CA LEU A 339 25.11 -9.76 -17.81
C LEU A 339 25.64 -9.40 -16.42
N THR A 340 26.11 -8.16 -16.22
CA THR A 340 26.81 -7.76 -14.99
C THR A 340 25.92 -7.09 -13.94
N ILE A 341 24.97 -6.26 -14.33
CA ILE A 341 24.12 -5.52 -13.38
C ILE A 341 22.68 -5.36 -13.89
N GLY A 342 22.46 -5.29 -15.20
CA GLY A 342 21.15 -5.00 -15.79
C GLY A 342 20.10 -6.09 -15.59
N GLY A 343 20.51 -7.34 -15.35
CA GLY A 343 19.62 -8.44 -14.97
C GLY A 343 19.26 -8.45 -13.48
N LEU A 344 20.05 -7.78 -12.62
CA LEU A 344 19.84 -7.78 -11.18
C LEU A 344 18.42 -7.38 -10.72
N PRO A 345 17.76 -6.34 -11.28
CA PRO A 345 16.42 -5.93 -10.84
C PRO A 345 15.38 -7.05 -10.92
N LEU A 346 15.43 -7.85 -12.00
CA LEU A 346 14.50 -8.96 -12.22
C LEU A 346 14.79 -10.14 -11.29
N PHE A 347 16.07 -10.37 -10.98
CA PHE A 347 16.47 -11.29 -9.92
C PHE A 347 15.86 -10.86 -8.58
N ILE A 348 16.05 -9.59 -8.21
CA ILE A 348 15.53 -9.03 -6.97
C ILE A 348 14.01 -9.14 -6.89
N ASP A 349 13.27 -8.81 -7.97
CA ASP A 349 11.81 -8.95 -7.98
C ASP A 349 11.36 -10.36 -7.58
N SER A 350 11.94 -11.37 -8.22
CA SER A 350 11.59 -12.77 -7.98
C SER A 350 11.96 -13.27 -6.57
N TYR A 351 13.12 -12.84 -6.05
CA TYR A 351 13.61 -13.26 -4.73
C TYR A 351 12.95 -12.47 -3.60
N ALA A 352 12.94 -11.13 -3.69
CA ALA A 352 12.39 -10.27 -2.65
C ALA A 352 10.90 -10.51 -2.46
N PHE A 353 10.13 -10.73 -3.53
CA PHE A 353 8.71 -11.05 -3.41
C PHE A 353 8.47 -12.33 -2.61
N SER A 354 9.15 -13.43 -2.96
CA SER A 354 8.99 -14.72 -2.29
C SER A 354 9.34 -14.65 -0.79
N TYR A 355 10.44 -13.97 -0.46
CA TYR A 355 10.83 -13.77 0.93
C TYR A 355 9.91 -12.79 1.69
N LEU A 356 9.43 -11.74 1.02
CA LEU A 356 8.44 -10.83 1.61
C LEU A 356 7.15 -11.59 1.89
N GLU A 357 6.63 -12.39 0.97
CA GLU A 357 5.42 -13.20 1.18
C GLU A 357 5.57 -14.20 2.32
N GLU A 358 6.71 -14.91 2.41
CA GLU A 358 7.02 -15.78 3.54
C GLU A 358 7.07 -14.98 4.85
N SER A 359 7.83 -13.88 4.91
CA SER A 359 7.96 -13.05 6.11
C SER A 359 6.62 -12.47 6.55
N LYS A 360 5.80 -11.96 5.63
CA LYS A 360 4.50 -11.40 5.98
C LYS A 360 3.56 -12.49 6.54
N SER A 361 3.51 -13.67 5.91
CA SER A 361 2.57 -14.73 6.28
C SER A 361 2.95 -15.47 7.57
N SER A 362 4.26 -15.67 7.79
CA SER A 362 4.79 -16.46 8.90
C SER A 362 5.39 -15.64 10.04
N TYR A 363 5.42 -14.30 9.92
CA TYR A 363 6.15 -13.40 10.83
C TYR A 363 7.63 -13.78 11.04
N LYS A 364 8.21 -14.53 10.11
CA LYS A 364 9.61 -14.93 10.17
C LYS A 364 10.50 -13.75 9.82
N GLN A 365 11.40 -13.44 10.76
CA GLN A 365 12.35 -12.34 10.58
C GLN A 365 13.28 -12.64 9.39
N SER A 366 13.39 -11.67 8.49
CA SER A 366 14.36 -11.72 7.39
C SER A 366 15.54 -10.83 7.71
N SER A 367 16.76 -11.38 7.64
CA SER A 367 18.00 -10.64 7.89
C SER A 367 18.46 -9.80 6.69
N PHE A 368 18.00 -10.15 5.48
CA PHE A 368 18.44 -9.53 4.23
C PHE A 368 17.41 -8.57 3.62
N LEU A 369 16.14 -8.61 4.06
CA LEU A 369 15.09 -7.67 3.68
C LEU A 369 14.93 -6.55 4.72
N GLY A 370 14.32 -5.44 4.32
CA GLY A 370 14.09 -4.28 5.20
C GLY A 370 15.34 -3.44 5.50
N ASN A 371 16.46 -3.72 4.83
CA ASN A 371 17.67 -2.93 4.98
C ASN A 371 17.64 -1.70 4.06
N GLN A 372 17.52 -0.52 4.66
CA GLN A 372 17.42 0.73 3.92
C GLN A 372 18.66 0.96 3.04
N TYR A 373 19.86 0.64 3.53
CA TYR A 373 21.10 0.78 2.76
C TYR A 373 21.13 -0.13 1.54
N SER A 374 20.61 -1.35 1.68
CA SER A 374 20.51 -2.28 0.56
C SER A 374 19.51 -1.79 -0.49
N SER A 375 18.34 -1.28 -0.08
CA SER A 375 17.36 -0.72 -1.03
C SER A 375 17.92 0.46 -1.82
N ILE A 376 18.67 1.36 -1.15
CA ILE A 376 19.31 2.51 -1.79
C ILE A 376 20.43 2.05 -2.71
N TYR A 377 21.29 1.13 -2.28
CA TYR A 377 22.34 0.55 -3.11
C TYR A 377 21.76 -0.06 -4.39
N LEU A 378 20.72 -0.89 -4.24
CA LEU A 378 20.06 -1.55 -5.37
C LEU A 378 19.44 -0.55 -6.33
N SER A 379 18.84 0.53 -5.83
CA SER A 379 18.33 1.61 -6.67
C SER A 379 19.45 2.41 -7.36
N LEU A 380 20.62 2.57 -6.73
CA LEU A 380 21.75 3.26 -7.34
C LEU A 380 22.36 2.46 -8.50
N ILE A 381 22.61 1.18 -8.28
CA ILE A 381 23.36 0.35 -9.23
C ILE A 381 22.48 -0.29 -10.30
N SER A 382 21.21 -0.55 -10.02
CA SER A 382 20.32 -1.30 -10.90
C SER A 382 19.02 -0.55 -11.15
N ASN A 383 18.40 -0.75 -12.31
CA ASN A 383 17.22 0.02 -12.72
C ASN A 383 15.94 -0.57 -12.12
N GLY A 384 15.32 0.14 -11.17
CA GLY A 384 14.11 -0.32 -10.47
C GLY A 384 14.38 -1.29 -9.31
N GLY A 385 15.63 -1.69 -9.08
CA GLY A 385 15.98 -2.74 -8.11
C GLY A 385 15.61 -2.40 -6.66
N GLY A 386 15.69 -1.12 -6.27
CA GLY A 386 15.28 -0.69 -4.93
C GLY A 386 13.78 -0.83 -4.67
N MET A 387 12.95 -0.58 -5.70
CA MET A 387 11.50 -0.74 -5.61
C MET A 387 11.10 -2.21 -5.60
N PHE A 388 11.73 -3.03 -6.44
CA PHE A 388 11.53 -4.48 -6.40
C PHE A 388 11.94 -5.08 -5.04
N TYR A 389 13.06 -4.64 -4.48
CA TYR A 389 13.51 -5.07 -3.15
C TYR A 389 12.48 -4.75 -2.06
N LYS A 390 11.74 -3.65 -2.20
CA LYS A 390 10.66 -3.24 -1.30
C LYS A 390 9.30 -3.85 -1.65
N GLY A 391 9.20 -4.70 -2.67
CA GLY A 391 7.96 -5.36 -3.10
C GLY A 391 7.08 -4.53 -4.05
N HIS A 392 7.50 -3.32 -4.45
CA HIS A 392 6.72 -2.42 -5.32
C HIS A 392 6.94 -2.72 -6.81
N ARG A 393 6.34 -3.81 -7.31
CA ARG A 393 6.51 -4.27 -8.70
C ARG A 393 6.21 -3.22 -9.76
N TYR A 394 5.09 -2.52 -9.65
CA TYR A 394 4.68 -1.52 -10.63
C TYR A 394 5.74 -0.43 -10.80
N TRP A 395 6.21 0.14 -9.68
CA TRP A 395 7.26 1.15 -9.70
C TRP A 395 8.62 0.57 -10.12
N GLY A 396 8.93 -0.65 -9.71
CA GLY A 396 10.12 -1.38 -10.17
C GLY A 396 10.18 -1.47 -11.69
N TYR A 397 9.11 -1.97 -12.33
CA TYR A 397 9.03 -2.09 -13.78
C TYR A 397 9.04 -0.72 -14.48
N PHE A 398 8.37 0.29 -13.93
CA PHE A 398 8.40 1.64 -14.48
C PHE A 398 9.83 2.18 -14.59
N TYR A 399 10.60 2.14 -13.50
CA TYR A 399 12.00 2.60 -13.51
C TYR A 399 12.93 1.69 -14.29
N PHE A 400 12.68 0.37 -14.28
CA PHE A 400 13.40 -0.60 -15.09
C PHE A 400 13.34 -0.23 -16.57
N HIS A 401 12.13 0.00 -17.10
CA HIS A 401 11.95 0.37 -18.51
C HIS A 401 12.51 1.75 -18.84
N LEU A 402 12.12 2.77 -18.08
CA LEU A 402 12.52 4.15 -18.33
C LEU A 402 14.04 4.28 -18.37
N ASN A 403 14.73 3.73 -17.37
CA ASN A 403 16.17 3.87 -17.27
C ASN A 403 16.92 2.98 -18.28
N ASN A 404 16.44 1.78 -18.60
CA ASN A 404 17.06 0.94 -19.63
C ASN A 404 16.93 1.55 -21.03
N ILE A 405 15.80 2.16 -21.37
CA ILE A 405 15.60 2.87 -22.64
C ILE A 405 16.58 4.04 -22.76
N LEU A 406 16.70 4.85 -21.70
CA LEU A 406 17.64 5.98 -21.66
C LEU A 406 19.10 5.52 -21.72
N LEU A 407 19.45 4.46 -20.99
CA LEU A 407 20.79 3.88 -20.97
C LEU A 407 21.18 3.36 -22.36
N TYR A 408 20.34 2.55 -22.98
CA TYR A 408 20.59 2.05 -24.33
C TYR A 408 20.70 3.20 -25.34
N SER A 409 19.80 4.18 -25.26
CA SER A 409 19.83 5.36 -26.13
C SER A 409 21.14 6.14 -25.99
N ALA A 410 21.67 6.29 -24.76
CA ALA A 410 22.97 6.91 -24.53
C ALA A 410 24.12 6.07 -25.12
N MET A 411 24.13 4.75 -24.89
CA MET A 411 25.13 3.83 -25.45
C MET A 411 25.17 3.89 -26.99
N ARG A 412 23.99 3.97 -27.62
CA ARG A 412 23.83 4.10 -29.08
C ARG A 412 24.42 5.39 -29.60
N GLU A 413 24.15 6.53 -28.96
CA GLU A 413 24.65 7.84 -29.41
C GLU A 413 26.16 8.03 -29.19
N PHE A 414 26.74 7.35 -28.19
CA PHE A 414 28.20 7.30 -28.00
C PHE A 414 28.91 6.37 -28.99
N SER A 415 28.22 5.34 -29.46
CA SER A 415 28.77 4.33 -30.37
C SER A 415 29.04 4.89 -31.75
N ARG A 416 30.16 4.45 -32.35
CA ARG A 416 30.54 4.76 -33.74
C ARG A 416 30.29 3.53 -34.61
N GLU A 417 29.77 3.76 -35.80
CA GLU A 417 29.73 2.75 -36.85
C GLU A 417 31.13 2.51 -37.42
N GLU A 418 31.39 1.29 -37.87
CA GLU A 418 32.60 0.93 -38.60
C GLU A 418 32.17 0.24 -39.89
N ILE A 419 32.57 0.79 -41.03
CA ILE A 419 32.27 0.24 -42.36
C ILE A 419 33.53 -0.46 -42.86
N TYR A 420 33.40 -1.69 -43.32
CA TYR A 420 34.49 -2.47 -43.88
C TYR A 420 34.74 -2.07 -45.34
N ASP A 421 36.00 -1.80 -45.69
CA ASP A 421 36.41 -1.45 -47.05
C ASP A 421 37.21 -2.60 -47.67
N GLN A 422 36.55 -3.36 -48.54
CA GLN A 422 37.12 -4.51 -49.26
C GLN A 422 38.37 -4.17 -50.07
N ASN A 423 38.54 -2.92 -50.52
CA ASN A 423 39.67 -2.55 -51.36
C ASN A 423 40.97 -2.32 -50.57
N THR A 424 40.83 -2.00 -49.28
CA THR A 424 41.97 -1.67 -48.40
C THR A 424 42.13 -2.65 -47.25
N ASP A 425 41.24 -3.64 -47.17
CA ASP A 425 41.13 -4.60 -46.07
C ASP A 425 41.15 -3.90 -44.69
N SER A 426 40.37 -2.81 -44.58
CA SER A 426 40.41 -1.93 -43.41
C SER A 426 39.05 -1.36 -43.03
N TYR A 427 38.91 -0.93 -41.77
CA TYR A 427 37.67 -0.36 -41.24
C TYR A 427 37.71 1.17 -41.17
N LYS A 428 36.70 1.82 -41.77
CA LYS A 428 36.47 3.27 -41.66
C LYS A 428 35.48 3.57 -40.55
N LYS A 429 35.88 4.41 -39.59
CA LYS A 429 35.05 4.82 -38.44
C LYS A 429 34.15 6.00 -38.82
N GLY A 430 32.86 5.89 -38.56
CA GLY A 430 31.91 6.99 -38.68
C GLY A 430 31.89 7.95 -37.48
N SER A 431 30.96 8.89 -37.51
CA SER A 431 30.77 9.90 -36.46
C SER A 431 29.96 9.38 -35.27
N ASN A 432 30.09 10.02 -34.11
CA ASN A 432 29.16 9.84 -32.98
C ASN A 432 28.52 11.18 -32.58
N ASN A 433 27.41 11.13 -31.85
CA ASN A 433 26.69 12.33 -31.42
C ASN A 433 26.83 12.54 -29.91
N THR A 434 28.00 13.01 -29.51
CA THR A 434 28.34 13.21 -28.09
C THR A 434 27.46 14.25 -27.39
N SER A 435 26.97 15.26 -28.12
CA SER A 435 26.07 16.28 -27.56
C SER A 435 24.72 15.68 -27.18
N LYS A 436 24.11 14.90 -28.09
CA LYS A 436 22.85 14.18 -27.81
C LYS A 436 23.04 13.14 -26.71
N ALA A 437 24.15 12.39 -26.75
CA ALA A 437 24.46 11.41 -25.71
C ALA A 437 24.54 12.04 -24.31
N LYS A 438 25.22 13.20 -24.16
CA LYS A 438 25.30 13.93 -22.89
C LYS A 438 23.93 14.37 -22.37
N LYS A 439 23.03 14.83 -23.25
CA LYS A 439 21.65 15.20 -22.87
C LYS A 439 20.86 14.00 -22.34
N ILE A 440 20.99 12.85 -22.99
CA ILE A 440 20.35 11.60 -22.54
C ILE A 440 20.94 11.14 -21.21
N CYS A 441 22.26 11.22 -21.01
CA CYS A 441 22.89 10.92 -19.72
C CYS A 441 22.40 11.85 -18.61
N TYR A 442 22.20 13.14 -18.88
CA TYR A 442 21.63 14.07 -17.90
C TYR A 442 20.21 13.64 -17.50
N LEU A 443 19.37 13.29 -18.48
CA LEU A 443 18.03 12.80 -18.22
C LEU A 443 18.04 11.49 -17.42
N LEU A 444 18.90 10.54 -17.78
CA LEU A 444 19.11 9.29 -17.04
C LEU A 444 19.54 9.56 -15.59
N SER A 445 20.46 10.49 -15.36
CA SER A 445 20.88 10.85 -13.99
C SER A 445 19.73 11.43 -13.17
N LEU A 446 18.86 12.24 -13.79
CA LEU A 446 17.68 12.80 -13.12
C LEU A 446 16.64 11.71 -12.79
N THR A 447 16.38 10.78 -13.71
CA THR A 447 15.44 9.68 -13.46
C THR A 447 15.98 8.72 -12.41
N LYS A 448 17.29 8.42 -12.41
CA LYS A 448 17.95 7.64 -11.36
C LYS A 448 17.91 8.33 -10.00
N LEU A 449 18.18 9.63 -9.92
CA LEU A 449 18.06 10.37 -8.66
C LEU A 449 16.62 10.32 -8.13
N THR A 450 15.64 10.47 -9.01
CA THR A 450 14.22 10.36 -8.67
C THR A 450 13.87 8.98 -8.14
N GLU A 451 14.37 7.91 -8.79
CA GLU A 451 14.19 6.53 -8.33
C GLU A 451 14.77 6.31 -6.93
N VAL A 452 15.98 6.82 -6.67
CA VAL A 452 16.66 6.67 -5.38
C VAL A 452 15.91 7.42 -4.28
N ILE A 453 15.47 8.66 -4.52
CA ILE A 453 14.67 9.44 -3.56
C ILE A 453 13.34 8.74 -3.29
N HIS A 454 12.65 8.30 -4.34
CA HIS A 454 11.39 7.59 -4.21
C HIS A 454 11.58 6.30 -3.40
N THR A 455 12.62 5.52 -3.71
CA THR A 455 12.96 4.30 -2.96
C THR A 455 13.25 4.61 -1.50
N ALA A 456 13.98 5.70 -1.19
CA ALA A 456 14.31 6.06 0.17
C ALA A 456 13.07 6.45 1.00
N LEU A 457 12.07 7.08 0.36
CA LEU A 457 10.83 7.53 1.01
C LEU A 457 9.75 6.43 1.08
N SER A 458 9.78 5.47 0.15
CA SER A 458 8.86 4.34 0.14
C SER A 458 9.15 3.36 1.27
N ARG A 459 8.10 2.83 1.89
CA ARG A 459 8.19 1.70 2.83
C ARG A 459 8.10 0.38 2.07
N GLU A 460 8.49 -0.72 2.71
CA GLU A 460 8.26 -2.07 2.17
C GLU A 460 6.75 -2.31 2.03
N ASP A 461 6.34 -2.95 0.93
CA ASP A 461 5.00 -3.49 0.81
C ASP A 461 4.89 -4.72 1.71
N LEU A 462 4.24 -4.52 2.86
CA LEU A 462 3.98 -5.53 3.87
C LEU A 462 2.51 -5.96 3.91
N SER A 463 1.70 -5.57 2.94
CA SER A 463 0.27 -5.92 2.98
C SER A 463 0.07 -7.44 2.87
N ASN A 464 -0.65 -8.03 3.84
CA ASN A 464 -0.84 -9.47 4.01
C ASN A 464 -2.15 -10.00 3.40
N SER A 465 -2.95 -9.11 2.81
CA SER A 465 -4.33 -9.41 2.46
C SER A 465 -4.67 -8.79 1.10
N SER A 466 -4.93 -9.63 0.11
CA SER A 466 -5.72 -9.23 -1.04
C SER A 466 -7.17 -9.11 -0.58
N ILE A 467 -7.71 -7.90 -0.54
CA ILE A 467 -9.15 -7.71 -0.32
C ILE A 467 -9.82 -8.22 -1.58
N ILE A 468 -10.58 -9.30 -1.46
CA ILE A 468 -11.16 -10.00 -2.62
C ILE A 468 -12.24 -9.14 -3.29
N ASP A 469 -12.88 -8.25 -2.53
CA ASP A 469 -14.04 -7.47 -2.97
C ASP A 469 -13.65 -6.15 -3.69
N GLU A 470 -12.44 -5.63 -3.47
CA GLU A 470 -11.98 -4.37 -4.07
C GLU A 470 -11.02 -4.66 -5.24
N TYR A 471 -11.54 -4.71 -6.47
CA TYR A 471 -10.71 -4.95 -7.65
C TYR A 471 -11.05 -4.04 -8.83
N PHE A 472 -10.01 -3.69 -9.59
CA PHE A 472 -10.16 -3.02 -10.88
C PHE A 472 -10.34 -4.09 -11.96
N ILE A 473 -11.41 -3.97 -12.74
CA ILE A 473 -11.61 -4.77 -13.94
C ILE A 473 -11.14 -3.90 -15.12
N PRO A 474 -9.95 -4.18 -15.70
CA PRO A 474 -9.58 -3.59 -16.97
C PRO A 474 -10.44 -4.23 -18.06
N SER A 475 -11.29 -3.43 -18.69
CA SER A 475 -12.10 -3.86 -19.83
C SER A 475 -11.55 -3.20 -21.09
N PRO A 476 -11.12 -3.96 -22.10
CA PRO A 476 -10.77 -3.36 -23.39
C PRO A 476 -12.04 -2.71 -23.96
N PHE A 477 -11.92 -1.48 -24.45
CA PHE A 477 -12.99 -0.85 -25.21
C PHE A 477 -12.47 -0.39 -26.56
N ILE A 478 -13.36 -0.50 -27.54
CA ILE A 478 -13.17 0.03 -28.88
C ILE A 478 -14.22 1.12 -29.03
N SER A 479 -13.78 2.35 -29.26
CA SER A 479 -14.63 3.47 -29.63
C SER A 479 -14.23 3.98 -31.01
N LEU A 480 -15.10 4.76 -31.63
CA LEU A 480 -14.75 5.54 -32.81
C LEU A 480 -14.47 6.98 -32.38
N ASP A 481 -13.47 7.62 -32.99
CA ASP A 481 -13.27 9.07 -32.88
C ASP A 481 -14.30 9.83 -33.75
N LEU A 482 -14.24 11.16 -33.72
CA LEU A 482 -15.12 12.03 -34.52
C LEU A 482 -14.93 11.86 -36.04
N GLU A 483 -13.84 11.23 -36.47
CA GLU A 483 -13.50 10.93 -37.86
C GLU A 483 -13.72 9.45 -38.23
N ASN A 484 -14.42 8.68 -37.37
CA ASN A 484 -14.68 7.24 -37.53
C ASN A 484 -13.44 6.33 -37.49
N ASN A 485 -12.32 6.77 -36.92
CA ASN A 485 -11.17 5.90 -36.66
C ASN A 485 -11.36 5.12 -35.37
N ALA A 486 -10.94 3.85 -35.36
CA ALA A 486 -10.97 3.03 -34.15
C ALA A 486 -9.95 3.52 -33.11
N ILE A 487 -10.46 4.03 -31.99
CA ILE A 487 -9.71 4.27 -30.76
C ILE A 487 -9.80 3.02 -29.90
N TYR A 488 -8.63 2.47 -29.56
CA TYR A 488 -8.50 1.39 -28.60
C TYR A 488 -8.12 1.98 -27.25
N GLY A 489 -8.79 1.53 -26.19
CA GLY A 489 -8.48 1.95 -24.84
C GLY A 489 -8.74 0.85 -23.82
N ILE A 490 -8.31 1.11 -22.59
CA ILE A 490 -8.59 0.27 -21.43
C ILE A 490 -9.46 1.11 -20.50
N ALA A 491 -10.69 0.66 -20.26
CA ALA A 491 -11.56 1.22 -19.23
C ALA A 491 -11.25 0.50 -17.91
N LEU A 492 -11.03 1.26 -16.84
CA LEU A 492 -10.85 0.71 -15.50
C LEU A 492 -12.16 0.87 -14.73
N SER A 493 -12.85 -0.25 -14.48
CA SER A 493 -14.02 -0.27 -13.62
C SER A 493 -13.59 -0.68 -12.21
N TYR A 494 -13.79 0.19 -11.23
CA TYR A 494 -13.57 -0.14 -9.82
C TYR A 494 -14.84 -0.80 -9.25
N LYS A 495 -14.72 -2.03 -8.76
CA LYS A 495 -15.77 -2.69 -8.00
C LYS A 495 -15.45 -2.65 -6.50
N PHE A 496 -16.49 -2.43 -5.71
CA PHE A 496 -16.52 -2.46 -4.26
C PHE A 496 -17.49 -3.57 -3.83
#